data_AF-A0A1Q5DIY6-F1
#
_entry.id   AF-A0A1Q5DIY6-F1
#
_cell.length_a   1.000
_cell.length_b   1.000
_cell.length_c   1.000
_cell.angle_alpha   90.00
_cell.angle_beta   90.00
_cell.angle_gamma   90.00
#
_symmetry.space_group_name_H-M   'P 1'
#
loop_
_entity.id
_entity.type
_entity.pdbx_description
1 polymer ?
#
loop_
_entity_poly.entity_id
_entity_poly.type
_entity_poly.pdbx_seq_one_letter_code
_entity_poly.pdbx_strand_id
1 'polypeptide(L)'
;MEKRRVGAVLRVLLPVAAALTLTACRHPVGTPSTPATGSGDGSAPSGYGVEFLGPADCSSRGEAFREVSCGSEKAAARVLARHTGAPSAGPPCPPTTDFVLHISRGGPSPGDPGGQPRGYACMRNLESPHPGDPGQGGGPLTVVGDCVHGFREGEVRETACDGSGRRPPEFEITSAVARRALCPDTTDLYVRLGGDRPVGCARRM
;
A
#
# COMPACT_ATOMS: atom_id res chain seq x y z
N MET A 1 70.58 -15.73 -12.34
CA MET A 1 70.09 -14.57 -13.12
C MET A 1 68.84 -14.06 -12.42
N GLU A 2 68.76 -12.80 -11.97
CA GLU A 2 68.55 -11.55 -12.74
C GLU A 2 67.05 -11.18 -12.70
N LYS A 3 66.60 -9.93 -12.47
CA LYS A 3 67.23 -8.59 -12.47
C LYS A 3 66.74 -7.76 -11.27
N ARG A 4 67.57 -6.84 -10.74
CA ARG A 4 67.12 -5.79 -9.81
C ARG A 4 66.54 -4.60 -10.58
N ARG A 5 65.62 -3.84 -9.97
CA ARG A 5 65.47 -2.38 -10.20
C ARG A 5 65.27 -1.64 -8.87
N VAL A 6 65.70 -0.38 -8.84
CA VAL A 6 65.80 0.50 -7.66
C VAL A 6 65.44 1.92 -8.11
N GLY A 7 64.77 2.69 -7.24
CA GLY A 7 64.43 4.10 -7.46
C GLY A 7 63.01 4.42 -6.96
N ALA A 8 62.73 5.56 -6.33
CA ALA A 8 63.62 6.66 -5.93
C ALA A 8 63.10 7.35 -4.64
N VAL A 9 63.93 8.24 -4.07
CA VAL A 9 63.68 8.93 -2.78
C VAL A 9 63.27 10.38 -3.01
N LEU A 10 62.28 10.91 -2.26
CA LEU A 10 62.23 12.35 -1.97
C LEU A 10 61.54 12.75 -0.65
N ARG A 11 62.38 13.17 0.31
CA ARG A 11 62.22 14.27 1.30
C ARG A 11 60.86 14.55 1.95
N VAL A 12 60.77 14.08 3.20
CA VAL A 12 60.47 14.85 4.44
C VAL A 12 60.11 16.34 4.27
N LEU A 13 59.00 16.75 4.90
CA LEU A 13 58.88 17.98 5.69
C LEU A 13 57.95 17.72 6.90
N LEU A 14 58.27 18.35 8.05
CA LEU A 14 57.49 18.30 9.30
C LEU A 14 56.66 19.60 9.44
N PRO A 15 55.59 19.64 10.24
CA PRO A 15 55.77 19.99 11.66
C PRO A 15 54.86 19.25 12.66
N VAL A 16 55.14 19.45 13.95
CA VAL A 16 54.37 18.93 15.10
C VAL A 16 53.51 20.04 15.71
N ALA A 17 52.22 19.77 15.93
CA ALA A 17 51.37 20.39 16.95
C ALA A 17 50.28 19.36 17.32
N ALA A 18 50.16 18.80 18.53
CA ALA A 18 50.20 19.35 19.91
C ALA A 18 48.87 19.95 20.38
N ALA A 19 47.99 19.11 20.94
CA ALA A 19 47.01 19.48 21.97
C ALA A 19 46.44 18.22 22.66
N LEU A 20 46.86 17.95 23.90
CA LEU A 20 46.12 17.08 24.84
C LEU A 20 45.27 18.00 25.72
N THR A 21 43.95 18.02 25.53
CA THR A 21 43.03 18.78 26.39
C THR A 21 41.88 17.91 26.87
N LEU A 22 41.94 17.53 28.15
CA LEU A 22 40.82 16.95 28.88
C LEU A 22 39.75 18.03 29.12
N THR A 23 38.68 18.04 28.33
CA THR A 23 37.52 18.92 28.55
C THR A 23 36.39 18.14 29.22
N ALA A 24 36.19 18.41 30.52
CA ALA A 24 35.32 17.64 31.40
C ALA A 24 33.81 17.73 31.07
N CYS A 25 33.08 16.65 31.38
CA CYS A 25 31.63 16.56 31.32
C CYS A 25 30.96 17.46 32.39
N ARG A 26 30.81 18.76 32.09
CA ARG A 26 30.05 19.69 32.94
C ARG A 26 28.56 19.38 32.92
N HIS A 27 28.08 18.74 33.98
CA HIS A 27 26.65 18.70 34.32
C HIS A 27 26.28 19.96 35.12
N PRO A 28 25.44 20.87 34.60
CA PRO A 28 24.79 21.88 35.44
C PRO A 28 23.62 21.24 36.20
N VAL A 29 23.57 21.44 37.52
CA VAL A 29 22.47 21.01 38.39
C VAL A 29 21.80 22.24 39.00
N GLY A 30 20.48 22.32 38.87
CA GLY A 30 19.67 23.49 39.24
C GLY A 30 19.55 24.51 38.10
N THR A 31 18.40 25.15 37.86
CA THR A 31 17.11 25.19 38.61
C THR A 31 15.90 25.03 37.67
N PRO A 32 14.69 24.70 38.17
CA PRO A 32 13.58 24.28 37.33
C PRO A 32 12.82 25.45 36.68
N SER A 33 12.72 25.44 35.35
CA SER A 33 11.86 26.35 34.57
C SER A 33 11.32 25.64 33.34
N THR A 34 10.01 25.32 33.35
CA THR A 34 9.12 25.00 32.20
C THR A 34 9.55 23.85 31.25
N PRO A 35 8.69 22.87 30.95
CA PRO A 35 8.99 21.86 29.94
C PRO A 35 9.05 22.50 28.55
N ALA A 36 10.27 22.70 28.03
CA ALA A 36 10.47 23.01 26.63
C ALA A 36 9.99 21.80 25.80
N THR A 37 9.01 22.02 24.93
CA THR A 37 8.51 21.00 24.00
C THR A 37 9.68 20.36 23.28
N GLY A 38 9.82 19.04 23.40
CA GLY A 38 10.88 18.33 22.72
C GLY A 38 10.75 18.52 21.21
N SER A 39 11.76 19.18 20.61
CA SER A 39 11.97 19.15 19.16
C SER A 39 12.36 17.73 18.77
N GLY A 40 11.35 16.84 18.70
CA GLY A 40 11.51 15.56 18.04
C GLY A 40 11.99 15.82 16.63
N ASP A 41 13.08 15.15 16.25
CA ASP A 41 13.76 15.38 14.97
C ASP A 41 12.89 14.84 13.84
N GLY A 42 11.92 15.67 13.45
CA GLY A 42 10.88 15.39 12.50
C GLY A 42 11.48 15.27 11.11
N SER A 43 12.04 14.09 10.83
CA SER A 43 12.44 13.67 9.50
C SER A 43 11.32 14.01 8.54
N ALA A 44 11.52 15.07 7.76
CA ALA A 44 10.49 15.61 6.89
C ALA A 44 10.00 14.48 5.96
N PRO A 45 8.68 14.34 5.74
CA PRO A 45 8.19 13.30 4.85
C PRO A 45 8.89 13.45 3.50
N SER A 46 9.54 12.37 3.05
CA SER A 46 10.07 12.25 1.69
C SER A 46 8.95 12.67 0.74
N GLY A 47 9.16 13.79 0.04
CA GLY A 47 8.06 14.67 -0.36
C GLY A 47 6.89 13.95 -1.02
N TYR A 48 5.69 14.22 -0.52
CA TYR A 48 4.42 13.76 -1.10
C TYR A 48 4.38 14.06 -2.60
N GLY A 49 3.76 13.14 -3.36
CA GLY A 49 3.82 13.15 -4.81
C GLY A 49 3.21 14.41 -5.44
N VAL A 50 3.48 14.62 -6.74
CA VAL A 50 2.74 15.61 -7.55
C VAL A 50 1.25 15.24 -7.72
N GLU A 51 0.89 14.00 -7.36
CA GLU A 51 -0.47 13.48 -7.27
C GLU A 51 -0.69 12.93 -5.85
N PHE A 52 -1.80 13.31 -5.21
CA PHE A 52 -2.21 12.74 -3.93
C PHE A 52 -2.51 11.24 -4.07
N LEU A 53 -1.87 10.44 -3.21
CA LEU A 53 -1.85 8.99 -3.21
C LEU A 53 -1.48 8.43 -4.58
N GLY A 54 -0.27 8.77 -5.04
CA GLY A 54 0.33 8.20 -6.24
C GLY A 54 0.65 6.70 -6.09
N PRO A 55 1.01 6.02 -7.19
CA PRO A 55 1.37 4.59 -7.14
C PRO A 55 2.50 4.32 -6.15
N ALA A 56 2.31 3.31 -5.30
CA ALA A 56 3.22 2.88 -4.24
C ALA A 56 3.39 3.83 -3.02
N ASP A 57 2.66 4.95 -2.95
CA ASP A 57 2.55 5.80 -1.75
C ASP A 57 1.70 5.13 -0.65
N CYS A 58 1.76 5.64 0.58
CA CYS A 58 1.03 5.10 1.73
C CYS A 58 0.04 6.09 2.35
N SER A 59 -1.03 5.56 2.92
CA SER A 59 -2.11 6.32 3.56
C SER A 59 -2.35 5.91 5.01
N SER A 60 -2.78 6.86 5.84
CA SER A 60 -3.37 6.60 7.15
C SER A 60 -4.77 5.98 7.07
N ARG A 61 -5.13 5.21 8.09
CA ARG A 61 -6.50 4.72 8.33
C ARG A 61 -7.40 5.80 8.94
N GLY A 62 -8.72 5.67 8.76
CA GLY A 62 -9.75 6.50 9.38
C GLY A 62 -10.76 7.07 8.38
N GLU A 63 -11.66 7.92 8.84
CA GLU A 63 -12.65 8.62 7.99
C GLU A 63 -11.97 9.59 7.01
N ALA A 64 -10.85 10.18 7.43
CA ALA A 64 -10.07 11.13 6.66
C ALA A 64 -8.69 10.55 6.33
N PHE A 65 -8.58 9.89 5.18
CA PHE A 65 -7.29 9.40 4.66
C PHE A 65 -6.31 10.57 4.46
N ARG A 66 -5.05 10.35 4.87
CA ARG A 66 -3.92 11.26 4.68
C ARG A 66 -2.76 10.49 4.09
N GLU A 67 -2.05 11.09 3.16
CA GLU A 67 -0.78 10.56 2.67
C GLU A 67 0.27 10.65 3.79
N VAL A 68 1.07 9.61 3.96
CA VAL A 68 2.09 9.47 5.01
C VAL A 68 3.27 8.66 4.45
N SER A 69 4.47 8.87 5.00
CA SER A 69 5.61 8.00 4.69
C SER A 69 5.29 6.55 5.05
N CYS A 70 5.56 5.62 4.13
CA CYS A 70 5.37 4.17 4.35
C CYS A 70 6.18 3.60 5.53
N GLY A 71 7.22 4.31 6.01
CA GLY A 71 7.97 3.95 7.22
C GLY A 71 7.39 4.50 8.53
N SER A 72 6.24 5.17 8.50
CA SER A 72 5.58 5.72 9.68
C SER A 72 4.66 4.69 10.34
N GLU A 73 4.62 4.70 11.68
CA GLU A 73 3.60 4.05 12.53
C GLU A 73 2.14 4.37 12.12
N LYS A 74 1.93 5.45 11.34
CA LYS A 74 0.62 5.93 10.88
C LYS A 74 0.23 5.38 9.52
N ALA A 75 1.14 4.71 8.80
CA ALA A 75 0.85 4.07 7.53
C ALA A 75 0.04 2.80 7.78
N ALA A 76 -1.12 2.69 7.14
CA ALA A 76 -2.03 1.55 7.30
C ALA A 76 -2.32 0.83 5.97
N ALA A 77 -2.21 1.54 4.85
CA ALA A 77 -2.39 0.98 3.52
C ALA A 77 -1.44 1.63 2.50
N ARG A 78 -1.19 0.94 1.38
CA ARG A 78 -0.38 1.35 0.25
C ARG A 78 -1.20 1.36 -1.04
N VAL A 79 -0.91 2.28 -1.93
CA VAL A 79 -1.51 2.36 -3.27
C VAL A 79 -0.89 1.29 -4.19
N LEU A 80 -1.69 0.34 -4.67
CA LEU A 80 -1.30 -0.61 -5.73
C LEU A 80 -1.39 0.04 -7.12
N ALA A 81 -2.43 0.83 -7.35
CA ALA A 81 -2.68 1.52 -8.60
C ALA A 81 -3.49 2.81 -8.36
N ARG A 82 -3.25 3.82 -9.20
CA ARG A 82 -3.88 5.14 -9.12
C ARG A 82 -4.44 5.52 -10.47
N HIS A 83 -5.70 5.98 -10.52
CA HIS A 83 -6.32 6.50 -11.73
C HIS A 83 -6.93 7.88 -11.45
N THR A 84 -6.56 8.88 -12.25
CA THR A 84 -7.13 10.23 -12.18
C THR A 84 -8.06 10.50 -13.37
N GLY A 85 -9.23 11.06 -13.07
CA GLY A 85 -10.31 11.31 -14.01
C GLY A 85 -11.65 10.77 -13.50
N ALA A 86 -12.53 10.39 -14.44
CA ALA A 86 -13.79 9.71 -14.10
C ALA A 86 -13.51 8.24 -13.72
N PRO A 87 -14.08 7.72 -12.61
CA PRO A 87 -13.86 6.32 -12.21
C PRO A 87 -14.30 5.28 -13.25
N SER A 88 -15.37 5.56 -13.99
CA SER A 88 -15.91 4.71 -15.06
C SER A 88 -15.05 4.64 -16.33
N ALA A 89 -13.98 5.44 -16.42
CA ALA A 89 -13.05 5.47 -17.54
C ALA A 89 -11.64 4.98 -17.17
N GLY A 90 -11.45 4.44 -15.95
CA GLY A 90 -10.18 3.91 -15.48
C GLY A 90 -10.03 2.40 -15.63
N PRO A 91 -8.80 1.87 -15.56
CA PRO A 91 -8.53 0.44 -15.59
C PRO A 91 -9.03 -0.25 -14.29
N PRO A 92 -9.48 -1.52 -14.35
CA PRO A 92 -9.86 -2.26 -13.14
C PRO A 92 -8.69 -2.33 -12.16
N CYS A 93 -9.01 -2.30 -10.86
CA CYS A 93 -7.99 -2.45 -9.82
C CYS A 93 -7.28 -3.82 -9.91
N PRO A 94 -6.01 -3.92 -9.45
CA PRO A 94 -5.33 -5.20 -9.33
C PRO A 94 -6.11 -6.19 -8.45
N PRO A 95 -6.08 -7.50 -8.73
CA PRO A 95 -6.84 -8.50 -7.97
C PRO A 95 -6.69 -8.40 -6.45
N THR A 96 -5.46 -8.22 -5.96
CA THR A 96 -5.09 -8.16 -4.53
C THR A 96 -5.44 -6.83 -3.83
N THR A 97 -6.38 -6.06 -4.38
CA THR A 97 -6.83 -4.79 -3.79
C THR A 97 -7.74 -5.05 -2.60
N ASP A 98 -7.35 -4.60 -1.40
CA ASP A 98 -8.13 -4.77 -0.17
C ASP A 98 -9.33 -3.81 -0.10
N PHE A 99 -9.19 -2.59 -0.65
CA PHE A 99 -10.29 -1.62 -0.79
C PHE A 99 -10.02 -0.57 -1.87
N VAL A 100 -11.07 0.11 -2.35
CA VAL A 100 -10.95 1.23 -3.30
C VAL A 100 -11.27 2.53 -2.60
N LEU A 101 -10.32 3.47 -2.62
CA LEU A 101 -10.52 4.82 -2.11
C LEU A 101 -10.92 5.75 -3.25
N HIS A 102 -12.16 6.23 -3.26
CA HIS A 102 -12.62 7.24 -4.23
C HIS A 102 -12.18 8.64 -3.82
N ILE A 103 -11.26 9.21 -4.59
CA ILE A 103 -10.65 10.52 -4.32
C ILE A 103 -11.54 11.58 -4.99
N SER A 104 -12.24 12.34 -4.15
CA SER A 104 -13.09 13.45 -4.58
C SER A 104 -12.33 14.78 -4.53
N ARG A 105 -12.70 15.72 -5.43
CA ARG A 105 -12.23 17.10 -5.40
C ARG A 105 -12.52 17.70 -4.01
N GLY A 106 -11.48 18.17 -3.32
CA GLY A 106 -11.64 18.97 -2.10
C GLY A 106 -12.45 20.25 -2.36
N GLY A 107 -13.16 20.73 -1.34
CA GLY A 107 -13.92 21.97 -1.42
C GLY A 107 -13.04 23.16 -1.83
N PRO A 108 -13.61 24.20 -2.48
CA PRO A 108 -12.82 25.31 -3.00
C PRO A 108 -12.10 26.08 -1.88
N SER A 109 -10.78 25.99 -1.84
CA SER A 109 -9.94 26.91 -1.06
C SER A 109 -9.79 28.25 -1.79
N PRO A 110 -9.94 29.40 -1.12
CA PRO A 110 -9.61 30.70 -1.69
C PRO A 110 -8.14 30.73 -2.14
N GLY A 111 -7.89 31.02 -3.41
CA GLY A 111 -6.55 31.11 -4.00
C GLY A 111 -6.09 29.89 -4.80
N ASP A 112 -6.80 28.76 -4.77
CA ASP A 112 -6.48 27.57 -5.58
C ASP A 112 -7.48 27.35 -6.74
N PRO A 113 -7.15 27.78 -7.97
CA PRO A 113 -7.93 27.44 -9.17
C PRO A 113 -7.65 26.01 -9.67
N GLY A 114 -6.57 25.36 -9.22
CA GLY A 114 -6.08 24.06 -9.66
C GLY A 114 -6.78 22.89 -8.95
N GLY A 115 -8.10 22.77 -9.14
CA GLY A 115 -8.93 21.81 -8.41
C GLY A 115 -8.36 20.38 -8.34
N GLN A 116 -8.09 19.94 -7.11
CA GLN A 116 -7.42 18.68 -6.75
C GLN A 116 -7.87 17.44 -7.55
N PRO A 117 -6.94 16.50 -7.84
CA PRO A 117 -7.18 15.38 -8.73
C PRO A 117 -8.33 14.49 -8.24
N ARG A 118 -9.30 14.26 -9.13
CA ARG A 118 -10.41 13.31 -8.92
C ARG A 118 -10.00 11.92 -9.37
N GLY A 119 -10.56 10.89 -8.79
CA GLY A 119 -10.49 9.53 -9.33
C GLY A 119 -10.62 8.46 -8.26
N TYR A 120 -9.72 7.47 -8.30
CA TYR A 120 -9.60 6.47 -7.24
C TYR A 120 -8.17 5.94 -7.10
N ALA A 121 -7.90 5.41 -5.92
CA ALA A 121 -6.72 4.61 -5.62
C ALA A 121 -7.15 3.20 -5.21
N CYS A 122 -6.49 2.19 -5.76
CA CYS A 122 -6.63 0.79 -5.41
C CYS A 122 -5.68 0.51 -4.24
N MET A 123 -6.20 0.22 -3.06
CA MET A 123 -5.44 0.18 -1.81
C MET A 123 -5.21 -1.26 -1.34
N ARG A 124 -4.05 -1.49 -0.72
CA ARG A 124 -3.67 -2.73 -0.02
C ARG A 124 -3.30 -2.40 1.42
N ASN A 125 -3.82 -3.10 2.40
CA ASN A 125 -3.39 -2.90 3.80
C ASN A 125 -1.90 -3.26 3.95
N LEU A 126 -1.20 -2.61 4.88
CA LEU A 126 0.18 -3.00 5.24
C LEU A 126 0.22 -4.17 6.22
N GLU A 127 -0.88 -4.45 6.90
CA GLU A 127 -1.06 -5.51 7.88
C GLU A 127 -2.35 -6.28 7.60
N SER A 128 -2.46 -7.52 8.10
CA SER A 128 -3.69 -8.32 8.02
C SER A 128 -4.87 -7.68 8.79
N PRO A 129 -6.13 -7.92 8.38
CA PRO A 129 -6.56 -8.78 7.29
C PRO A 129 -6.38 -8.15 5.90
N HIS A 130 -6.34 -9.00 4.88
CA HIS A 130 -6.27 -8.63 3.47
C HIS A 130 -7.52 -9.10 2.71
N PRO A 131 -8.64 -8.34 2.70
CA PRO A 131 -9.86 -8.74 2.02
C PRO A 131 -9.72 -8.97 0.50
N GLY A 132 -8.64 -8.50 -0.13
CA GLY A 132 -8.35 -8.75 -1.54
C GLY A 132 -7.54 -10.02 -1.82
N ASP A 133 -7.13 -10.78 -0.80
CA ASP A 133 -6.50 -12.09 -1.01
C ASP A 133 -7.56 -13.19 -1.19
N PRO A 134 -7.33 -14.16 -2.11
CA PRO A 134 -8.30 -15.21 -2.42
C PRO A 134 -8.92 -15.88 -1.20
N GLY A 135 -10.24 -15.76 -1.07
CA GLY A 135 -11.03 -16.40 -0.02
C GLY A 135 -11.00 -15.71 1.34
N GLN A 136 -10.36 -14.55 1.49
CA GLN A 136 -10.32 -13.82 2.76
C GLN A 136 -11.63 -13.09 3.10
N GLY A 137 -12.48 -12.76 2.13
CA GLY A 137 -13.80 -12.20 2.39
C GLY A 137 -13.84 -10.68 2.50
N GLY A 138 -14.51 -10.01 1.57
CA GLY A 138 -14.93 -8.61 1.67
C GLY A 138 -14.11 -7.63 0.82
N GLY A 139 -13.43 -8.13 -0.22
CA GLY A 139 -12.73 -7.31 -1.19
C GLY A 139 -13.68 -6.49 -2.09
N PRO A 140 -13.13 -5.54 -2.86
CA PRO A 140 -13.86 -4.79 -3.88
C PRO A 140 -13.99 -5.55 -5.21
N LEU A 141 -13.30 -6.68 -5.34
CA LEU A 141 -13.25 -7.53 -6.54
C LEU A 141 -13.46 -8.98 -6.11
N THR A 142 -14.16 -9.76 -6.93
CA THR A 142 -14.22 -11.22 -6.79
C THR A 142 -13.26 -11.87 -7.78
N VAL A 143 -12.46 -12.82 -7.29
CA VAL A 143 -11.33 -13.45 -8.00
C VAL A 143 -11.43 -14.99 -7.95
N VAL A 144 -10.37 -15.68 -8.38
CA VAL A 144 -10.26 -17.15 -8.30
C VAL A 144 -9.72 -17.55 -6.92
N GLY A 145 -10.36 -18.52 -6.28
CA GLY A 145 -10.14 -18.92 -4.89
C GLY A 145 -11.06 -18.22 -3.89
N ASP A 146 -11.91 -17.28 -4.34
CA ASP A 146 -12.93 -16.68 -3.48
C ASP A 146 -14.11 -17.59 -3.25
N CYS A 147 -14.68 -17.49 -2.05
CA CYS A 147 -15.92 -18.16 -1.72
C CYS A 147 -17.11 -17.19 -1.76
N VAL A 148 -18.24 -17.71 -2.23
CA VAL A 148 -19.47 -16.94 -2.41
C VAL A 148 -20.68 -17.69 -1.85
N HIS A 149 -21.72 -16.92 -1.52
CA HIS A 149 -23.04 -17.41 -1.15
C HIS A 149 -24.12 -16.73 -2.00
N GLY A 150 -25.29 -17.34 -2.17
CA GLY A 150 -26.45 -16.66 -2.72
C GLY A 150 -26.81 -15.39 -1.92
N PHE A 151 -27.27 -14.32 -2.58
CA PHE A 151 -27.73 -13.10 -1.90
C PHE A 151 -29.12 -12.65 -2.32
N ARG A 152 -29.40 -12.61 -3.63
CA ARG A 152 -30.75 -12.51 -4.19
C ARG A 152 -30.80 -13.28 -5.51
N GLU A 153 -31.95 -13.31 -6.16
CA GLU A 153 -32.10 -14.03 -7.44
C GLU A 153 -31.07 -13.55 -8.48
N GLY A 154 -30.31 -14.49 -9.04
CA GLY A 154 -29.24 -14.21 -10.00
C GLY A 154 -27.97 -13.55 -9.45
N GLU A 155 -27.88 -13.26 -8.14
CA GLU A 155 -26.77 -12.51 -7.55
C GLU A 155 -26.18 -13.18 -6.30
N VAL A 156 -24.87 -13.44 -6.37
CA VAL A 156 -24.04 -13.88 -5.25
C VAL A 156 -23.42 -12.70 -4.51
N ARG A 157 -22.84 -12.96 -3.34
CA ARG A 157 -21.83 -12.09 -2.73
C ARG A 157 -20.74 -12.94 -2.08
N GLU A 158 -19.53 -12.40 -2.09
CA GLU A 158 -18.34 -12.93 -1.44
C GLU A 158 -18.53 -13.11 0.08
N THR A 159 -17.83 -14.09 0.66
CA THR A 159 -17.68 -14.31 2.10
C THR A 159 -16.37 -15.06 2.36
N ALA A 160 -15.83 -14.99 3.58
CA ALA A 160 -14.59 -15.68 3.92
C ALA A 160 -14.76 -17.22 3.82
N CYS A 161 -13.81 -17.88 3.16
CA CYS A 161 -13.83 -19.34 2.92
C CYS A 161 -13.73 -20.17 4.21
N ASP A 162 -13.19 -19.60 5.29
CA ASP A 162 -13.11 -20.24 6.60
C ASP A 162 -14.45 -20.26 7.38
N GLY A 163 -15.49 -19.61 6.85
CA GLY A 163 -16.80 -19.49 7.49
C GLY A 163 -16.89 -18.39 8.56
N SER A 164 -15.85 -17.57 8.76
CA SER A 164 -15.85 -16.44 9.71
C SER A 164 -16.74 -15.26 9.27
N GLY A 165 -17.14 -15.24 7.99
CA GLY A 165 -18.00 -14.23 7.41
C GLY A 165 -19.45 -14.26 7.95
N ARG A 166 -20.23 -13.20 7.64
CA ARG A 166 -21.62 -13.04 8.13
C ARG A 166 -22.60 -14.15 7.69
N ARG A 167 -22.21 -14.96 6.72
CA ARG A 167 -22.87 -16.18 6.27
C ARG A 167 -21.80 -17.17 5.83
N PRO A 168 -22.02 -18.49 5.98
CA PRO A 168 -21.09 -19.49 5.47
C PRO A 168 -20.94 -19.38 3.95
N PRO A 169 -19.80 -19.83 3.41
CA PRO A 169 -19.66 -20.01 1.97
C PRO A 169 -20.55 -21.15 1.46
N GLU A 170 -20.99 -21.06 0.21
CA GLU A 170 -21.79 -22.10 -0.47
C GLU A 170 -21.06 -22.66 -1.71
N PHE A 171 -20.18 -21.86 -2.32
CA PHE A 171 -19.40 -22.21 -3.50
C PHE A 171 -18.02 -21.54 -3.49
N GLU A 172 -17.00 -22.21 -4.02
CA GLU A 172 -15.64 -21.68 -4.26
C GLU A 172 -15.43 -21.44 -5.78
N ILE A 173 -14.87 -20.29 -6.17
CA ILE A 173 -14.57 -19.95 -7.57
C ILE A 173 -13.24 -20.56 -7.98
N THR A 174 -13.27 -21.85 -8.34
CA THR A 174 -12.05 -22.66 -8.59
C THR A 174 -11.28 -22.28 -9.87
N SER A 175 -11.91 -21.60 -10.84
CA SER A 175 -11.22 -21.10 -12.05
C SER A 175 -11.97 -19.94 -12.72
N ALA A 176 -11.29 -19.24 -13.65
CA ALA A 176 -11.87 -18.16 -14.43
C ALA A 176 -11.49 -18.30 -15.92
N VAL A 177 -12.48 -18.14 -16.81
CA VAL A 177 -12.38 -18.40 -18.26
C VAL A 177 -13.07 -17.31 -19.09
N ALA A 178 -12.77 -17.28 -20.40
CA ALA A 178 -13.34 -16.30 -21.33
C ALA A 178 -14.84 -16.53 -21.66
N ARG A 179 -15.35 -17.76 -21.57
CA ARG A 179 -16.74 -18.13 -21.90
C ARG A 179 -17.17 -19.40 -21.16
N ARG A 180 -18.47 -19.51 -20.82
CA ARG A 180 -19.02 -20.62 -20.01
C ARG A 180 -18.66 -22.02 -20.51
N ALA A 181 -18.65 -22.23 -21.84
CA ALA A 181 -18.27 -23.49 -22.48
C ALA A 181 -16.76 -23.84 -22.42
N LEU A 182 -15.98 -23.17 -21.54
CA LEU A 182 -14.61 -23.52 -21.17
C LEU A 182 -14.47 -23.83 -19.67
N CYS A 183 -15.56 -23.71 -18.88
CA CYS A 183 -15.56 -24.18 -17.50
C CYS A 183 -15.52 -25.72 -17.46
N PRO A 184 -14.93 -26.34 -16.41
CA PRO A 184 -15.01 -27.79 -16.20
C PRO A 184 -16.45 -28.26 -16.04
N ASP A 185 -16.75 -29.51 -16.43
CA ASP A 185 -18.09 -30.10 -16.26
C ASP A 185 -18.54 -30.21 -14.79
N THR A 186 -17.59 -30.09 -13.84
CA THR A 186 -17.83 -30.06 -12.39
C THR A 186 -18.22 -28.67 -11.85
N THR A 187 -18.69 -27.76 -12.72
CA THR A 187 -19.07 -26.38 -12.36
C THR A 187 -20.55 -26.30 -11.97
N ASP A 188 -20.81 -26.12 -10.68
CA ASP A 188 -22.16 -25.95 -10.12
C ASP A 188 -22.76 -24.55 -10.38
N LEU A 189 -21.91 -23.52 -10.53
CA LEU A 189 -22.35 -22.12 -10.62
C LEU A 189 -21.42 -21.26 -11.51
N TYR A 190 -22.03 -20.40 -12.32
CA TYR A 190 -21.32 -19.44 -13.18
C TYR A 190 -21.38 -18.03 -12.58
N VAL A 191 -20.25 -17.53 -12.07
CA VAL A 191 -20.12 -16.17 -11.51
C VAL A 191 -19.61 -15.21 -12.59
N ARG A 192 -20.09 -13.95 -12.59
CA ARG A 192 -19.54 -12.90 -13.47
C ARG A 192 -18.37 -12.20 -12.76
N LEU A 193 -17.19 -12.28 -13.35
CA LEU A 193 -15.95 -11.66 -12.87
C LEU A 193 -15.56 -10.44 -13.73
N GLY A 194 -14.53 -9.71 -13.29
CA GLY A 194 -13.90 -8.64 -14.07
C GLY A 194 -12.76 -9.14 -14.98
N GLY A 195 -12.27 -8.26 -15.86
CA GLY A 195 -11.14 -8.51 -16.74
C GLY A 195 -11.41 -9.51 -17.87
N ASP A 196 -10.33 -9.99 -18.51
CA ASP A 196 -10.37 -10.77 -19.77
C ASP A 196 -10.90 -12.20 -19.61
N ARG A 197 -11.18 -12.62 -18.36
CA ARG A 197 -11.74 -13.94 -18.03
C ARG A 197 -13.03 -13.78 -17.19
N PRO A 198 -14.09 -13.17 -17.77
CA PRO A 198 -15.25 -12.68 -17.01
C PRO A 198 -16.21 -13.78 -16.53
N VAL A 199 -15.90 -15.06 -16.73
CA VAL A 199 -16.70 -16.19 -16.23
C VAL A 199 -15.91 -16.96 -15.18
N GLY A 200 -16.32 -16.82 -13.92
CA GLY A 200 -15.89 -17.67 -12.81
C GLY A 200 -16.64 -18.99 -12.83
N CYS A 201 -15.89 -20.10 -12.76
CA CYS A 201 -16.41 -21.46 -12.71
C CYS A 201 -16.38 -21.92 -11.25
N ALA A 202 -17.52 -21.79 -10.57
CA ALA A 202 -17.63 -22.08 -9.15
C ALA A 202 -18.17 -23.49 -8.88
N ARG A 203 -17.65 -24.11 -7.82
CA ARG A 203 -18.01 -25.45 -7.36
C ARG A 203 -18.62 -25.37 -5.97
N ARG A 204 -19.59 -26.23 -5.66
CA ARG A 204 -20.19 -26.32 -4.33
C ARG A 204 -19.15 -26.78 -3.30
N MET A 205 -19.23 -26.18 -2.10
CA MET A 205 -18.48 -26.59 -0.90
C MET A 205 -19.34 -27.50 -0.01
#